data_AF-A0A8X6RKL9-F1
#
_entry.id   AF-A0A8X6RKL9-F1
#
_cell.length_a   1.000
_cell.length_b   1.000
_cell.length_c   1.000
_cell.angle_alpha   90.00
_cell.angle_beta   90.00
_cell.angle_gamma   90.00
#
_symmetry.space_group_name_H-M   'P 1'
#
loop_
_entity.id
_entity.type
_entity.pdbx_description
1 polymer ?
#
loop_
_entity_poly.entity_id
_entity_poly.type
_entity_poly.pdbx_seq_one_letter_code
_entity_poly.pdbx_strand_id
1 'polypeptide(L)'
;MFGTQKIFRRWGLQSFTSIDENKVYGDHCSVEKLECIGHVMKRMGTRLRRLKTKMRGQKLSDGKPLCGRNRLTEAEIDRLQAYYGLAIRRNLSSVKDMQQAIWAIFLHKLSTDEKPQHGFCPSDSDTWCKFKKAELLGETYHHKNSLPVDVVEAMRPVFRDLANPELLKKKNVYMESVTKQNKQVQIMSRQTAYSSSNYPFPKPLQHPFTIFIRRRSLPTHCPCERHSKLPKHSKRTH
;
A
#
# COMPACT_ATOMS: atom_id res chain seq x y z
N MET A 1 1.19 60.02 -4.16
CA MET A 1 1.52 59.18 -2.99
C MET A 1 1.10 57.76 -3.29
N PHE A 2 2.04 56.88 -3.65
CA PHE A 2 1.77 55.48 -3.96
C PHE A 2 1.63 54.69 -2.66
N GLY A 3 0.44 54.19 -2.37
CA GLY A 3 0.16 53.36 -1.21
C GLY A 3 0.79 51.98 -1.38
N THR A 4 1.79 51.68 -0.55
CA THR A 4 2.34 50.33 -0.43
C THR A 4 1.40 49.49 0.43
N GLN A 5 0.51 48.72 -0.20
CA GLN A 5 -0.12 47.60 0.48
C GLN A 5 0.95 46.57 0.80
N LYS A 6 1.37 46.51 2.07
CA LYS A 6 2.13 45.41 2.63
C LYS A 6 1.26 44.15 2.57
N ILE A 7 1.41 43.38 1.50
CA ILE A 7 0.86 42.03 1.39
C ILE A 7 1.77 41.10 2.21
N PHE A 8 1.64 41.14 3.53
CA PHE A 8 2.28 40.15 4.40
C PHE A 8 1.42 38.88 4.37
N ARG A 9 1.57 38.07 3.31
CA ARG A 9 0.88 36.77 3.20
C ARG A 9 1.54 35.80 4.17
N ARG A 10 0.82 35.53 5.26
CA ARG A 10 1.04 34.42 6.18
C ARG A 10 1.16 33.11 5.37
N TRP A 11 2.32 32.47 5.41
CA TRP A 11 2.57 31.16 4.81
C TRP A 11 1.84 30.06 5.61
N GLY A 12 0.51 30.00 5.50
CA GLY A 12 -0.28 28.84 5.88
C GLY A 12 -0.37 27.83 4.73
N LEU A 13 -0.60 26.55 5.02
CA LEU A 13 -0.92 25.56 3.98
C LEU A 13 -2.12 26.04 3.16
N GLN A 14 -1.90 26.38 1.90
CA GLN A 14 -2.96 26.72 0.95
C GLN A 14 -3.51 25.43 0.35
N SER A 15 -4.83 25.32 0.20
CA SER A 15 -5.43 24.22 -0.55
C SER A 15 -5.06 24.35 -2.03
N PHE A 16 -5.04 23.23 -2.76
CA PHE A 16 -4.82 23.24 -4.20
C PHE A 16 -5.78 24.18 -4.94
N THR A 17 -7.06 24.22 -4.53
CA THR A 17 -8.06 25.15 -5.09
C THR A 17 -7.63 26.60 -4.96
N SER A 18 -7.10 26.99 -3.79
CA SER A 18 -6.59 28.34 -3.58
C SER A 18 -5.34 28.65 -4.42
N ILE A 19 -4.48 27.67 -4.71
CA ILE A 19 -3.30 27.87 -5.56
C ILE A 19 -3.73 28.08 -7.03
N ASP A 20 -4.69 27.29 -7.48
CA ASP A 20 -5.23 27.31 -8.85
C ASP A 20 -6.03 28.59 -9.12
N GLU A 21 -6.96 28.94 -8.22
CA GLU A 21 -7.79 30.15 -8.30
C GLU A 21 -6.96 31.43 -8.27
N ASN A 22 -5.91 31.48 -7.44
CA ASN A 22 -5.03 32.65 -7.35
C ASN A 22 -3.96 32.67 -8.45
N LYS A 23 -3.94 31.67 -9.35
CA LYS A 23 -2.94 31.51 -10.41
C LYS A 23 -1.53 31.85 -9.93
N VAL A 24 -1.13 31.28 -8.79
CA VAL A 24 0.09 31.67 -8.06
C VAL A 24 1.34 31.57 -8.94
N TYR A 25 1.34 30.68 -9.93
CA TYR A 25 2.44 30.46 -10.87
C TYR A 25 2.23 31.16 -12.24
N GLY A 26 1.23 32.04 -12.35
CA GLY A 26 0.85 32.74 -13.57
C GLY A 26 -0.09 31.95 -14.49
N ASP A 27 -0.81 32.66 -15.35
CA ASP A 27 -1.85 32.14 -16.27
C ASP A 27 -1.36 31.07 -17.25
N HIS A 28 -0.04 31.02 -17.49
CA HIS A 28 0.57 30.08 -18.43
C HIS A 28 0.96 28.74 -17.79
N CYS A 29 0.84 28.62 -16.45
CA CYS A 29 1.20 27.40 -15.72
C CYS A 29 -0.05 26.62 -15.29
N SER A 30 -0.33 25.49 -15.93
CA SER A 30 -1.36 24.56 -15.46
C SER A 30 -0.84 23.71 -14.30
N VAL A 31 -1.40 23.90 -13.10
CA VAL A 31 -1.04 23.07 -11.94
C VAL A 31 -1.99 21.88 -11.88
N GLU A 32 -1.46 20.66 -12.00
CA GLU A 32 -2.28 19.46 -11.83
C GLU A 32 -2.13 18.85 -10.43
N LYS A 33 -3.27 18.63 -9.76
CA LYS A 33 -3.27 17.92 -8.47
C LYS A 33 -3.05 16.43 -8.68
N LEU A 34 -1.84 15.99 -8.36
CA LEU A 34 -1.45 14.59 -8.38
C LEU A 34 -1.76 13.92 -7.01
N GLU A 35 -2.15 12.65 -7.03
CA GLU A 35 -2.44 11.87 -5.83
C GLU A 35 -1.31 10.87 -5.54
N CYS A 36 -0.78 10.88 -4.30
CA CYS A 36 0.21 9.89 -3.90
C CYS A 36 -0.43 8.51 -3.69
N ILE A 37 0.35 7.45 -3.87
CA ILE A 37 -0.17 6.09 -3.75
C ILE A 37 -0.73 5.77 -2.36
N GLY A 38 -0.14 6.34 -1.31
CA GLY A 38 -0.65 6.19 0.05
C GLY A 38 -2.08 6.73 0.18
N HIS A 39 -2.38 7.85 -0.48
CA HIS A 39 -3.74 8.40 -0.53
C HIS A 39 -4.69 7.49 -1.32
N VAL A 40 -4.22 6.98 -2.46
CA VAL A 40 -4.99 6.05 -3.30
C VAL A 40 -5.33 4.76 -2.56
N MET A 41 -4.37 4.17 -1.85
CA MET A 41 -4.59 2.99 -1.01
C MET A 41 -5.63 3.26 0.07
N LYS A 42 -5.47 4.37 0.81
CA LYS A 42 -6.42 4.76 1.87
C LYS A 42 -7.86 4.87 1.34
N ARG A 43 -8.05 5.32 0.09
CA ARG A 43 -9.39 5.41 -0.52
C ARG A 43 -10.11 4.06 -0.56
N MET A 44 -9.41 2.98 -0.89
CA MET A 44 -9.98 1.61 -0.88
C MET A 44 -10.48 1.24 0.51
N GLY A 45 -9.61 1.35 1.52
CA GLY A 45 -9.96 1.02 2.89
C GLY A 45 -11.10 1.90 3.44
N THR A 46 -11.06 3.21 3.18
CA THR A 46 -12.12 4.14 3.62
C THR A 46 -13.47 3.81 2.99
N ARG A 47 -13.53 3.50 1.68
CA ARG A 47 -14.78 3.16 1.00
C ARG A 47 -15.38 1.85 1.52
N LEU A 48 -14.55 0.83 1.75
CA LEU A 48 -15.01 -0.43 2.34
C LEU A 48 -15.50 -0.26 3.77
N ARG A 49 -14.82 0.56 4.59
CA ARG A 49 -15.28 0.88 5.95
C ARG A 49 -16.61 1.65 5.94
N ARG A 50 -16.77 2.62 5.03
CA ARG A 50 -18.04 3.33 4.84
C ARG A 50 -19.16 2.40 4.41
N LEU A 51 -18.89 1.48 3.50
CA LEU A 51 -19.84 0.43 3.10
C LEU A 51 -20.26 -0.41 4.30
N LYS A 52 -19.29 -0.84 5.13
CA LYS A 52 -19.56 -1.58 6.37
C LYS A 52 -20.47 -0.82 7.32
N THR A 53 -20.24 0.48 7.50
CA THR A 53 -21.10 1.34 8.33
C THR A 53 -22.50 1.50 7.72
N LYS A 54 -22.59 1.71 6.41
CA LYS A 54 -23.87 1.87 5.69
C LYS A 54 -24.75 0.62 5.77
N MET A 55 -24.14 -0.56 5.70
CA MET A 55 -24.86 -1.85 5.74
C MET A 55 -25.02 -2.41 7.16
N ARG A 56 -24.69 -1.64 8.20
CA ARG A 56 -24.83 -2.07 9.59
C ARG A 56 -26.31 -2.34 9.90
N GLY A 57 -26.61 -3.50 10.47
CA GLY A 57 -27.98 -3.93 10.80
C GLY A 57 -28.77 -4.51 9.63
N GLN A 58 -28.27 -4.39 8.40
CA GLN A 58 -28.87 -5.02 7.23
C GLN A 58 -28.31 -6.43 7.03
N LYS A 59 -29.18 -7.33 6.59
CA LYS A 59 -28.81 -8.69 6.19
C LYS A 59 -28.62 -8.73 4.67
N LEU A 60 -27.63 -9.50 4.24
CA LEU A 60 -27.46 -9.86 2.84
C LEU A 60 -28.49 -10.96 2.46
N SER A 61 -28.49 -11.37 1.20
CA SER A 61 -29.33 -12.44 0.66
C SER A 61 -29.20 -13.77 1.42
N ASP A 62 -28.03 -14.05 1.98
CA ASP A 62 -27.78 -15.22 2.83
C ASP A 62 -28.30 -15.08 4.27
N GLY A 63 -29.06 -14.01 4.57
CA GLY A 63 -29.62 -13.73 5.89
C GLY A 63 -28.58 -13.31 6.95
N LYS A 64 -27.32 -13.11 6.55
CA LYS A 64 -26.21 -12.76 7.46
C LYS A 64 -25.74 -11.32 7.23
N PRO A 65 -25.13 -10.68 8.26
CA PRO A 65 -24.57 -9.34 8.11
C PRO A 65 -23.36 -9.33 7.16
N LEU A 66 -23.00 -8.16 6.61
CA LEU A 66 -21.82 -8.01 5.76
C LEU A 66 -20.51 -8.37 6.49
N CYS A 67 -20.43 -8.01 7.77
CA CYS A 67 -19.26 -8.24 8.63
C CYS A 67 -19.42 -9.49 9.49
N GLY A 68 -18.30 -10.04 9.97
CA GLY A 68 -18.29 -11.19 10.87
C GLY A 68 -17.13 -12.13 10.60
N ARG A 69 -17.07 -13.24 11.34
CA ARG A 69 -16.06 -14.28 11.13
C ARG A 69 -16.19 -14.84 9.70
N ASN A 70 -15.05 -14.98 9.01
CA ASN A 70 -14.97 -15.42 7.60
C ASN A 70 -15.75 -14.53 6.62
N ARG A 71 -15.95 -13.25 6.94
CA ARG A 71 -16.59 -12.25 6.08
C ARG A 71 -15.72 -10.99 5.99
N LEU A 72 -16.32 -9.84 5.69
CA LEU A 72 -15.59 -8.57 5.62
C LEU A 72 -15.23 -8.07 7.03
N THR A 73 -14.00 -8.36 7.46
CA THR A 73 -13.40 -7.90 8.72
C THR A 73 -12.48 -6.71 8.51
N GLU A 74 -12.11 -5.98 9.57
CA GLU A 74 -11.13 -4.88 9.46
C GLU A 74 -9.78 -5.36 8.90
N ALA A 75 -9.29 -6.50 9.39
CA ALA A 75 -8.06 -7.10 8.88
C ALA A 75 -8.16 -7.47 7.40
N GLU A 76 -9.34 -7.92 6.94
CA GLU A 76 -9.56 -8.20 5.52
C GLU A 76 -9.57 -6.92 4.68
N ILE A 77 -10.18 -5.84 5.19
CA ILE A 77 -10.12 -4.52 4.55
C ILE A 77 -8.66 -4.03 4.43
N ASP A 78 -7.84 -4.22 5.46
CA ASP A 78 -6.42 -3.83 5.43
C ASP A 78 -5.62 -4.64 4.40
N ARG A 79 -5.89 -5.94 4.28
CA ARG A 79 -5.29 -6.77 3.22
C ARG A 79 -5.70 -6.30 1.82
N LEU A 80 -6.97 -6.02 1.61
CA LEU A 80 -7.48 -5.51 0.34
C LEU A 80 -6.87 -4.15 -0.02
N GLN A 81 -6.70 -3.27 0.97
CA GLN A 81 -5.99 -2.00 0.80
C GLN A 81 -4.53 -2.22 0.38
N ALA A 82 -3.82 -3.16 1.01
CA ALA A 82 -2.44 -3.49 0.66
C ALA A 82 -2.33 -4.08 -0.76
N TYR A 83 -3.22 -5.01 -1.12
CA TYR A 83 -3.26 -5.60 -2.45
C TYR A 83 -3.60 -4.58 -3.53
N TYR A 84 -4.56 -3.68 -3.28
CA TYR A 84 -4.89 -2.59 -4.20
C TYR A 84 -3.67 -1.70 -4.47
N GLY A 85 -2.93 -1.33 -3.43
CA GLY A 85 -1.68 -0.59 -3.60
C GLY A 85 -0.60 -1.36 -4.36
N LEU A 86 -0.56 -2.68 -4.25
CA LEU A 86 0.39 -3.52 -4.98
C LEU A 86 0.03 -3.65 -6.46
N ALA A 87 -1.27 -3.82 -6.78
CA ALA A 87 -1.79 -3.86 -8.14
C ALA A 87 -1.45 -2.58 -8.92
N ILE A 88 -1.54 -1.42 -8.26
CA ILE A 88 -1.16 -0.14 -8.86
C ILE A 88 0.36 -0.06 -9.08
N ARG A 89 1.17 -0.37 -8.05
CA ARG A 89 2.66 -0.26 -8.15
C ARG A 89 3.28 -1.14 -9.22
N ARG A 90 2.72 -2.32 -9.47
CA ARG A 90 3.27 -3.27 -10.44
C ARG A 90 2.90 -2.92 -11.88
N ASN A 91 1.85 -2.13 -12.09
CA ASN A 91 1.28 -1.88 -13.41
C ASN A 91 1.25 -0.38 -13.76
N LEU A 92 2.30 0.36 -13.38
CA LEU A 92 2.35 1.82 -13.56
C LEU A 92 2.36 2.25 -15.03
N SER A 93 2.90 1.40 -15.90
CA SER A 93 3.01 1.64 -17.34
C SER A 93 1.70 1.40 -18.11
N SER A 94 0.70 0.77 -17.51
CA SER A 94 -0.51 0.35 -18.22
C SER A 94 -1.75 0.44 -17.34
N VAL A 95 -2.66 1.33 -17.71
CA VAL A 95 -3.97 1.48 -17.04
C VAL A 95 -4.78 0.18 -17.17
N LYS A 96 -4.69 -0.50 -18.32
CA LYS A 96 -5.40 -1.75 -18.57
C LYS A 96 -4.93 -2.86 -17.63
N ASP A 97 -3.62 -3.02 -17.49
CA ASP A 97 -3.04 -4.07 -16.64
C ASP A 97 -3.31 -3.77 -15.16
N MET A 98 -3.34 -2.49 -14.79
CA MET A 98 -3.76 -2.06 -13.47
C MET A 98 -5.22 -2.42 -13.18
N GLN A 99 -6.15 -2.20 -14.13
CA GLN A 99 -7.54 -2.62 -14.00
C GLN A 99 -7.66 -4.13 -13.85
N GLN A 100 -6.99 -4.89 -14.70
CA GLN A 100 -6.99 -6.35 -14.64
C GLN A 100 -6.46 -6.83 -13.28
N ALA A 101 -5.36 -6.27 -12.78
CA ALA A 101 -4.82 -6.61 -11.47
C ALA A 101 -5.78 -6.24 -10.32
N ILE A 102 -6.51 -5.12 -10.42
CA ILE A 102 -7.54 -4.75 -9.44
C ILE A 102 -8.70 -5.76 -9.45
N TRP A 103 -9.18 -6.15 -10.63
CA TRP A 103 -10.22 -7.16 -10.77
C TRP A 103 -9.75 -8.57 -10.38
N ALA A 104 -8.47 -8.89 -10.56
CA ALA A 104 -7.88 -10.13 -10.07
C ALA A 104 -8.01 -10.25 -8.55
N ILE A 105 -7.83 -9.16 -7.79
CA ILE A 105 -8.05 -9.15 -6.33
C ILE A 105 -9.51 -9.51 -6.00
N PHE A 106 -10.47 -8.94 -6.75
CA PHE A 106 -11.90 -9.24 -6.56
C PHE A 106 -12.19 -10.71 -6.84
N LEU A 107 -11.72 -11.24 -7.98
CA LEU A 107 -11.92 -12.63 -8.37
C LEU A 107 -11.24 -13.61 -7.41
N HIS A 108 -10.05 -13.30 -6.90
CA HIS A 108 -9.38 -14.10 -5.87
C HIS A 108 -10.23 -14.29 -4.61
N LYS A 109 -11.04 -13.29 -4.24
CA LYS A 109 -11.94 -13.38 -3.08
C LYS A 109 -13.19 -14.19 -3.36
N LEU A 110 -13.61 -14.26 -4.62
CA LEU A 110 -14.73 -15.06 -5.10
C LEU A 110 -14.35 -16.52 -5.39
N SER A 111 -13.07 -16.77 -5.67
CA SER A 111 -12.54 -18.06 -6.12
C SER A 111 -12.66 -19.15 -5.06
N THR A 112 -13.14 -20.33 -5.45
CA THR A 112 -13.15 -21.55 -4.61
C THR A 112 -12.49 -22.71 -5.35
N ASP A 113 -12.30 -23.85 -4.67
CA ASP A 113 -11.74 -25.06 -5.29
C ASP A 113 -12.66 -25.58 -6.41
N GLU A 114 -13.98 -25.47 -6.24
CA GLU A 114 -14.97 -25.88 -7.23
C GLU A 114 -15.11 -24.88 -8.39
N LYS A 115 -14.87 -23.59 -8.11
CA LYS A 115 -14.99 -22.49 -9.08
C LYS A 115 -13.77 -21.58 -9.00
N PRO A 116 -12.62 -22.00 -9.56
CA PRO A 116 -11.41 -21.18 -9.60
C PRO A 116 -11.60 -19.97 -10.53
N GLN A 117 -11.33 -18.76 -10.03
CA GLN A 117 -11.51 -17.50 -10.74
C GLN A 117 -10.18 -16.72 -10.80
N HIS A 118 -9.26 -17.19 -11.66
CA HIS A 118 -7.92 -16.63 -11.82
C HIS A 118 -7.65 -16.07 -13.23
N GLY A 119 -8.70 -15.70 -13.97
CA GLY A 119 -8.59 -15.30 -15.38
C GLY A 119 -7.85 -13.98 -15.65
N PHE A 120 -7.74 -13.09 -14.65
CA PHE A 120 -6.98 -11.83 -14.76
C PHE A 120 -5.56 -11.92 -14.17
N CYS A 121 -5.14 -13.11 -13.78
CA CYS A 121 -3.80 -13.32 -13.23
C CYS A 121 -2.80 -13.57 -14.36
N PRO A 122 -1.57 -13.05 -14.25
CA PRO A 122 -0.51 -13.40 -15.19
C PRO A 122 -0.28 -14.92 -15.20
N SER A 123 -0.04 -15.46 -16.40
CA SER A 123 0.30 -16.88 -16.60
C SER A 123 1.81 -17.13 -16.65
N ASP A 124 2.62 -16.10 -16.39
CA ASP A 124 4.07 -16.18 -16.45
C ASP A 124 4.65 -16.92 -15.23
N SER A 125 5.90 -17.38 -15.34
CA SER A 125 6.60 -18.08 -14.25
C SER A 125 6.79 -17.22 -12.99
N ASP A 126 6.89 -15.90 -13.14
CA ASP A 126 6.96 -14.94 -12.03
C ASP A 126 5.57 -14.44 -11.57
N THR A 127 4.52 -15.21 -11.87
CA THR A 127 3.17 -14.85 -11.43
C THR A 127 3.07 -14.79 -9.91
N TRP A 128 2.46 -13.70 -9.42
CA TRP A 128 2.15 -13.53 -8.01
C TRP A 128 0.93 -14.36 -7.58
N CYS A 129 0.18 -14.93 -8.53
CA CYS A 129 -0.96 -15.79 -8.26
C CYS A 129 -0.49 -17.22 -7.94
N LYS A 130 -0.70 -17.63 -6.69
CA LYS A 130 -0.28 -18.97 -6.23
C LYS A 130 -1.01 -20.10 -6.95
N PHE A 131 -2.26 -19.90 -7.36
CA PHE A 131 -3.02 -20.88 -8.14
C PHE A 131 -2.38 -21.08 -9.52
N LYS A 132 -2.12 -19.98 -10.26
CA LYS A 132 -1.45 -20.05 -11.57
C LYS A 132 -0.05 -20.64 -11.47
N LYS A 133 0.68 -20.32 -10.40
CA LYS A 133 1.99 -20.92 -10.15
C LYS A 133 1.90 -22.44 -9.93
N ALA A 134 0.92 -22.91 -9.15
CA ALA A 134 0.71 -24.34 -8.95
C ALA A 134 0.28 -25.04 -10.25
N GLU A 135 -0.60 -24.41 -11.04
CA GLU A 135 -1.02 -24.89 -12.37
C GLU A 135 0.19 -25.09 -13.31
N LEU A 136 1.14 -24.15 -13.34
CA LEU A 136 2.37 -24.27 -14.12
C LEU A 136 3.30 -25.39 -13.64
N LEU A 137 3.33 -25.66 -12.34
CA LEU A 137 4.18 -26.69 -11.72
C LEU A 137 3.50 -28.06 -11.67
N GLY A 138 2.22 -28.17 -12.03
CA GLY A 138 1.42 -29.38 -11.86
C GLY A 138 1.14 -29.72 -10.39
N GLU A 139 1.19 -28.74 -9.49
CA GLU A 139 0.93 -28.91 -8.05
C GLU A 139 -0.56 -28.73 -7.72
N THR A 140 -1.02 -29.34 -6.62
CA THR A 140 -2.37 -29.11 -6.10
C THR A 140 -2.44 -27.80 -5.33
N TYR A 141 -3.50 -27.02 -5.57
CA TYR A 141 -3.77 -25.77 -4.86
C TYR A 141 -5.14 -25.77 -4.21
N HIS A 142 -5.18 -25.48 -2.92
CA HIS A 142 -6.42 -25.28 -2.16
C HIS A 142 -6.63 -23.80 -1.86
N HIS A 143 -7.80 -23.29 -2.24
CA HIS A 143 -8.22 -21.92 -2.02
C HIS A 143 -8.40 -21.65 -0.54
N LYS A 144 -7.78 -20.55 -0.09
CA LYS A 144 -7.85 -20.08 1.29
C LYS A 144 -8.35 -18.65 1.29
N ASN A 145 -9.12 -18.29 2.31
CA ASN A 145 -9.61 -16.93 2.54
C ASN A 145 -10.55 -16.38 1.45
N SER A 146 -11.30 -17.28 0.80
CA SER A 146 -12.45 -16.92 -0.03
C SER A 146 -13.55 -16.33 0.86
N LEU A 147 -14.29 -15.37 0.32
CA LEU A 147 -15.41 -14.73 0.99
C LEU A 147 -16.74 -15.26 0.41
N PRO A 148 -17.83 -15.25 1.18
CA PRO A 148 -19.15 -15.60 0.65
C PRO A 148 -19.51 -14.70 -0.54
N VAL A 149 -20.18 -15.28 -1.54
CA VAL A 149 -20.56 -14.57 -2.79
C VAL A 149 -21.27 -13.26 -2.46
N ASP A 150 -22.24 -13.27 -1.54
CA ASP A 150 -23.01 -12.08 -1.17
C ASP A 150 -22.14 -10.95 -0.59
N VAL A 151 -21.06 -11.31 0.13
CA VAL A 151 -20.11 -10.33 0.69
C VAL A 151 -19.27 -9.72 -0.43
N VAL A 152 -18.76 -10.54 -1.35
CA VAL A 152 -17.95 -10.08 -2.49
C VAL A 152 -18.79 -9.20 -3.41
N GLU A 153 -20.03 -9.61 -3.69
CA GLU A 153 -20.98 -8.85 -4.51
C GLU A 153 -21.32 -7.50 -3.88
N ALA A 154 -21.52 -7.43 -2.56
CA ALA A 154 -21.72 -6.16 -1.86
C ALA A 154 -20.54 -5.19 -2.02
N MET A 155 -19.32 -5.70 -2.19
CA MET A 155 -18.10 -4.90 -2.41
C MET A 155 -17.91 -4.47 -3.87
N ARG A 156 -18.57 -5.12 -4.83
CA ARG A 156 -18.41 -4.88 -6.28
C ARG A 156 -18.51 -3.40 -6.67
N PRO A 157 -19.43 -2.56 -6.13
CA PRO A 157 -19.49 -1.14 -6.48
C PRO A 157 -18.19 -0.39 -6.12
N VAL A 158 -17.56 -0.75 -4.99
CA VAL A 158 -16.29 -0.13 -4.57
C VAL A 158 -15.17 -0.47 -5.54
N PHE A 159 -15.08 -1.73 -5.98
CA PHE A 159 -14.10 -2.15 -6.98
C PHE A 159 -14.34 -1.48 -8.33
N ARG A 160 -15.59 -1.43 -8.80
CA ARG A 160 -15.96 -0.78 -10.05
C ARG A 160 -15.50 0.68 -10.10
N ASP A 161 -15.82 1.44 -9.05
CA ASP A 161 -15.43 2.85 -9.00
C ASP A 161 -13.91 3.03 -8.95
N LEU A 162 -13.21 2.16 -8.22
CA LEU A 162 -11.76 2.27 -8.00
C LEU A 162 -10.92 1.68 -9.14
N ALA A 163 -11.54 0.91 -10.02
CA ALA A 163 -10.99 0.43 -11.28
C ALA A 163 -11.33 1.34 -12.47
N ASN A 164 -12.04 2.46 -12.26
CA ASN A 164 -12.39 3.38 -13.34
C ASN A 164 -11.11 3.88 -14.07
N PRO A 165 -11.00 3.73 -15.41
CA PRO A 165 -9.78 4.07 -16.13
C PRO A 165 -9.40 5.55 -16.00
N GLU A 166 -10.37 6.47 -15.96
CA GLU A 166 -10.10 7.89 -15.79
C GLU A 166 -9.49 8.20 -14.42
N LEU A 167 -9.98 7.50 -13.38
CA LEU A 167 -9.40 7.59 -12.04
C LEU A 167 -7.97 7.02 -12.00
N LEU A 168 -7.69 5.96 -12.76
CA LEU A 168 -6.36 5.32 -12.79
C LEU A 168 -5.36 6.10 -13.63
N LYS A 169 -5.77 6.66 -14.78
CA LYS A 169 -4.94 7.54 -15.64
C LYS A 169 -4.35 8.69 -14.85
N LYS A 170 -5.17 9.41 -14.07
CA LYS A 170 -4.72 10.53 -13.23
C LYS A 170 -3.62 10.14 -12.23
N LYS A 171 -3.56 8.86 -11.83
CA LYS A 171 -2.57 8.35 -10.88
C LYS A 171 -1.27 7.88 -11.56
N ASN A 172 -1.34 7.44 -12.81
CA ASN A 172 -0.17 6.98 -13.57
C ASN A 172 0.80 8.13 -13.92
N VAL A 173 0.27 9.31 -14.27
CA VAL A 173 1.07 10.49 -14.63
C VAL A 173 2.04 10.90 -13.49
N TYR A 174 1.65 10.69 -12.23
CA TYR A 174 2.50 10.97 -11.06
C TYR A 174 3.64 9.96 -10.89
N MET A 175 3.40 8.69 -11.16
CA MET A 175 4.37 7.65 -10.84
C MET A 175 5.51 7.61 -11.85
N GLU A 176 5.24 7.89 -13.12
CA GLU A 176 6.32 8.03 -14.11
C GLU A 176 7.22 9.23 -13.81
N SER A 177 6.66 10.37 -13.39
CA SER A 177 7.43 11.57 -13.06
C SER A 177 8.26 11.40 -11.77
N VAL A 178 7.70 10.81 -10.72
CA VAL A 178 8.42 10.56 -9.46
C VAL A 178 9.46 9.46 -9.59
N THR A 179 9.19 8.40 -10.36
CA THR A 179 10.20 7.35 -10.60
C THR A 179 11.37 7.87 -11.46
N LYS A 180 11.12 8.74 -12.44
CA LYS A 180 12.16 9.44 -13.19
C LYS A 180 13.01 10.34 -12.28
N GLN A 181 12.38 11.15 -11.41
CA GLN A 181 13.09 12.00 -10.45
C GLN A 181 13.92 11.18 -9.45
N ASN A 182 13.38 10.09 -8.88
CA ASN A 182 14.11 9.25 -7.94
C ASN A 182 15.28 8.50 -8.61
N LYS A 183 15.13 8.06 -9.86
CA LYS A 183 16.24 7.50 -10.65
C LYS A 183 17.32 8.55 -10.90
N GLN A 184 16.93 9.78 -11.25
CA GLN A 184 17.87 10.89 -11.46
C GLN A 184 18.66 11.20 -10.18
N VAL A 185 17.97 11.31 -9.03
CA VAL A 185 18.61 11.54 -7.72
C VAL A 185 19.57 10.39 -7.36
N GLN A 186 19.19 9.14 -7.63
CA GLN A 186 20.05 7.99 -7.36
C GLN A 186 21.28 7.93 -8.28
N ILE A 187 21.12 8.27 -9.57
CA ILE A 187 22.24 8.39 -10.52
C ILE A 187 23.19 9.50 -10.09
N MET A 188 22.67 10.68 -9.72
CA MET A 188 23.47 11.81 -9.24
C MET A 188 24.23 11.45 -7.95
N SER A 189 23.59 10.76 -6.99
CA SER A 189 24.27 10.29 -5.76
C SER A 189 25.39 9.28 -6.00
N ARG A 190 25.28 8.45 -7.06
CA ARG A 190 26.30 7.49 -7.45
C ARG A 190 27.47 8.15 -8.17
N GLN A 191 27.19 9.17 -8.99
CA GLN A 191 28.22 9.99 -9.63
C GLN A 191 29.01 10.78 -8.59
N THR A 192 28.37 11.38 -7.59
CA THR A 192 29.07 12.06 -6.49
C THR A 192 29.89 11.11 -5.62
N ALA A 193 29.42 9.88 -5.39
CA ALA A 193 30.17 8.85 -4.65
C ALA A 193 31.41 8.36 -5.44
N TYR A 194 31.30 8.24 -6.77
CA TYR A 194 32.43 7.87 -7.64
C TYR A 194 33.45 9.01 -7.77
N SER A 195 33.02 10.27 -7.85
CA SER A 195 33.91 11.43 -7.84
C SER A 195 34.62 11.63 -6.49
N SER A 196 34.04 11.13 -5.38
CA SER A 196 34.63 11.21 -4.04
C SER A 196 35.70 10.13 -3.78
N SER A 197 35.81 9.08 -4.60
CA SER A 197 36.86 8.05 -4.45
C SER A 197 38.18 8.41 -5.14
N ASN A 198 38.23 9.51 -5.90
CA ASN A 198 39.42 9.95 -6.64
C ASN A 198 40.17 11.12 -5.99
N TYR A 199 39.83 11.50 -4.76
CA TYR A 199 40.61 12.46 -3.97
C TYR A 199 41.20 11.76 -2.74
N PRO A 200 42.54 11.77 -2.55
CA PRO A 200 43.14 11.20 -1.36
C PRO A 200 42.79 12.09 -0.17
N PHE A 201 42.00 11.59 0.76
CA PHE A 201 41.81 12.23 2.06
C PHE A 201 43.18 12.35 2.77
N PRO A 202 43.52 13.50 3.36
CA PRO A 202 44.73 13.62 4.16
C PRO A 202 44.61 12.69 5.37
N LYS A 203 45.63 11.84 5.57
CA LYS A 203 45.71 10.94 6.72
C LYS A 203 45.67 11.76 8.01
N PRO A 204 44.87 11.36 9.03
CA PRO A 204 44.89 12.05 10.31
C PRO A 204 46.26 11.89 10.98
N LEU A 205 46.81 13.02 11.45
CA LEU A 205 48.01 13.08 12.27
C LEU A 205 47.84 12.17 13.50
N GLN A 206 48.69 11.14 13.60
CA GLN A 206 48.80 10.32 14.79
C GLN A 206 49.57 11.10 15.86
N HIS A 207 48.92 11.45 16.96
CA HIS A 207 49.60 11.74 18.22
C HIS A 207 49.12 10.79 19.32
N PRO A 208 50.02 10.31 20.19
CA PRO A 208 49.70 9.23 21.12
C PRO A 208 49.27 9.82 22.46
N PHE A 209 48.00 9.68 22.79
CA PHE A 209 47.58 9.66 24.20
C PHE A 209 46.56 8.54 24.41
N THR A 210 47.11 7.39 24.79
CA THR A 210 46.38 6.23 25.28
C THR A 210 46.07 6.47 26.76
N ILE A 211 44.80 6.67 27.14
CA ILE A 211 44.31 6.31 28.48
C ILE A 211 42.92 5.65 28.36
N PHE A 212 42.84 4.53 29.05
CA PHE A 212 41.81 3.48 29.10
C PHE A 212 40.38 3.96 29.43
N ILE A 213 39.38 3.46 28.67
CA ILE A 213 38.03 3.22 29.20
C ILE A 213 37.63 1.77 28.93
N ARG A 214 37.35 1.08 30.05
CA ARG A 214 37.00 -0.33 30.24
C ARG A 214 35.80 -0.75 29.38
N ARG A 215 35.94 -1.82 28.59
CA ARG A 215 34.83 -2.49 27.90
C ARG A 215 33.83 -3.05 28.93
N ARG A 216 32.58 -2.59 28.90
CA ARG A 216 31.44 -3.35 29.46
C ARG A 216 30.83 -4.18 28.33
N SER A 217 31.00 -5.48 28.42
CA SER A 217 30.23 -6.48 27.69
C SER A 217 28.79 -6.44 28.20
N LEU A 218 27.80 -6.37 27.30
CA LEU A 218 26.42 -6.73 27.62
C LEU A 218 25.87 -7.73 26.60
N PRO A 219 25.05 -8.68 27.07
CA PRO A 219 24.97 -10.02 26.51
C PRO A 219 23.94 -10.17 25.39
N THR A 220 24.27 -11.10 24.51
CA THR A 220 23.37 -11.79 23.59
C THR A 220 22.40 -12.66 24.39
N HIS A 221 21.11 -12.33 24.43
CA HIS A 221 20.05 -13.34 24.34
C HIS A 221 18.66 -12.71 24.16
N CYS A 222 17.94 -13.26 23.18
CA CYS A 222 16.55 -13.02 22.85
C CYS A 222 15.74 -14.22 23.37
N PRO A 223 14.50 -14.04 23.87
CA PRO A 223 13.57 -15.16 23.95
C PRO A 223 12.20 -14.83 23.31
N CYS A 224 11.96 -15.47 22.15
CA CYS A 224 10.67 -16.09 21.81
C CYS A 224 10.88 -17.60 22.05
N GLU A 225 10.00 -18.41 22.65
CA GLU A 225 8.69 -18.83 22.16
C GLU A 225 8.08 -19.85 23.15
N ARG A 226 6.74 -19.88 23.26
CA ARG A 226 5.84 -21.07 23.43
C ARG A 226 5.92 -21.89 24.75
N HIS A 227 4.88 -22.57 25.27
CA HIS A 227 3.61 -23.09 24.74
C HIS A 227 2.69 -23.54 25.91
N SER A 228 1.37 -23.35 25.75
CA SER A 228 0.27 -24.31 25.98
C SER A 228 -0.08 -24.96 27.37
N LYS A 229 -1.41 -24.99 27.63
CA LYS A 229 -2.28 -25.99 28.33
C LYS A 229 -2.75 -25.76 29.79
N LEU A 230 -4.08 -25.62 29.90
CA LEU A 230 -5.00 -25.87 31.04
C LEU A 230 -4.94 -27.37 31.49
N PRO A 231 -5.30 -27.75 32.74
CA PRO A 231 -6.69 -27.70 33.24
C PRO A 231 -6.89 -27.26 34.70
N LYS A 232 -8.13 -26.81 34.98
CA LYS A 232 -8.64 -26.53 36.33
C LYS A 232 -9.00 -27.85 37.02
N HIS A 233 -8.50 -28.05 38.24
CA HIS A 233 -9.03 -29.04 39.17
C HIS A 233 -9.30 -28.43 40.56
N SER A 234 -10.44 -28.85 41.09
CA SER A 234 -11.05 -28.55 42.40
C SER A 234 -10.25 -29.10 43.58
N LYS A 235 -10.12 -28.31 44.66
CA LYS A 235 -10.08 -28.68 46.12
C LYS A 235 -10.46 -27.38 46.87
N ARG A 236 -11.55 -27.21 47.64
CA ARG A 236 -12.01 -27.80 48.91
C ARG A 236 -10.97 -27.73 50.04
N THR A 237 -11.30 -26.91 51.05
CA THR A 237 -10.82 -26.70 52.46
C THR A 237 -10.77 -25.17 52.68
N HIS A 238 -11.38 -24.53 53.67
CA HIS A 238 -11.95 -24.90 54.97
C HIS A 238 -13.35 -24.28 55.13
#